data_AF-B3RSL5-F1
#
_entry.id   AF-B3RSL5-F1
#
_cell.length_a   1.000
_cell.length_b   1.000
_cell.length_c   1.000
_cell.angle_alpha   90.00
_cell.angle_beta   90.00
_cell.angle_gamma   90.00
#
_symmetry.space_group_name_H-M   'P 1'
#
loop_
_entity.id
_entity.type
_entity.pdbx_description
1 polymer ?
#
loop_
_entity_poly.entity_id
_entity_poly.type
_entity_poly.pdbx_seq_one_letter_code
_entity_poly.pdbx_strand_id
1 'polypeptide(L)'
;YTSKSDIWGFGILLWELFSSGSEPYAEISGDSILGVIEGGLRLDCPENCSPNVYHIMKDCWNALPKDRPTFVRIKELLLNLKTKIMQGQHNDIPEFQPVVNDNEVTI
;
A
#
# COMPACT_ATOMS: atom_id res chain seq x y z
N TYR A 1 -13.08 -14.65 11.39
CA TYR A 1 -12.41 -14.86 10.08
C TYR A 1 -13.40 -14.58 8.96
N THR A 2 -13.07 -13.73 8.00
CA THR A 2 -13.90 -13.41 6.82
C THR A 2 -13.00 -13.16 5.60
N SER A 3 -13.50 -13.35 4.37
CA SER A 3 -12.71 -13.01 3.18
C SER A 3 -12.23 -11.55 3.17
N LYS A 4 -12.99 -10.63 3.79
CA LYS A 4 -12.65 -9.20 3.89
C LYS A 4 -11.54 -8.93 4.92
N SER A 5 -11.39 -9.74 5.96
CA SER A 5 -10.23 -9.68 6.86
C SER A 5 -8.98 -10.23 6.17
N ASP A 6 -9.13 -11.23 5.30
CA ASP A 6 -8.00 -11.79 4.54
C ASP A 6 -7.48 -10.81 3.51
N ILE A 7 -8.37 -10.04 2.88
CA ILE A 7 -7.98 -8.96 1.96
C ILE A 7 -7.14 -7.91 2.69
N TRP A 8 -7.50 -7.55 3.92
CA TRP A 8 -6.68 -6.63 4.73
C TRP A 8 -5.30 -7.21 4.99
N GLY A 9 -5.23 -8.46 5.47
CA GLY A 9 -3.98 -9.17 5.71
C GLY A 9 -3.13 -9.32 4.45
N PHE A 10 -3.76 -9.52 3.29
CA PHE A 10 -3.07 -9.55 2.00
C PHE A 10 -2.46 -8.19 1.64
N GLY A 11 -3.11 -7.08 1.97
CA GLY A 11 -2.52 -5.74 1.83
C GLY A 11 -1.25 -5.58 2.68
N ILE A 12 -1.27 -6.07 3.93
CA ILE A 12 -0.08 -6.09 4.79
C ILE A 12 1.02 -6.96 4.18
N LEU A 13 0.68 -8.17 3.71
CA LEU A 13 1.62 -9.07 3.06
C LEU A 13 2.27 -8.44 1.82
N LEU A 14 1.48 -7.73 1.01
CA LEU A 14 2.03 -6.99 -0.13
C LEU A 14 3.00 -5.91 0.35
N TRP A 15 2.64 -5.14 1.37
CA TRP A 15 3.55 -4.14 1.92
C TRP A 15 4.85 -4.76 2.41
N GLU A 16 4.79 -5.86 3.17
CA GLU A 16 5.97 -6.61 3.64
C GLU A 16 6.84 -7.08 2.47
N LEU A 17 6.22 -7.59 1.40
CA LEU A 17 6.94 -8.02 0.21
C LEU A 17 7.72 -6.87 -0.46
N PHE A 18 7.10 -5.68 -0.57
CA PHE A 18 7.73 -4.53 -1.22
C PHE A 18 8.67 -3.75 -0.29
N SER A 19 8.51 -3.87 1.03
CA SER A 19 9.43 -3.32 2.03
C SER A 19 10.59 -4.27 2.35
N SER A 20 10.79 -5.33 1.56
CA SER A 20 11.83 -6.35 1.75
C SER A 20 11.78 -7.03 3.13
N GLY A 21 10.56 -7.28 3.62
CA GLY A 21 10.29 -7.96 4.89
C GLY A 21 10.39 -7.06 6.10
N SER A 22 10.24 -5.74 5.95
CA SER A 22 10.18 -4.82 7.10
C SER A 22 8.96 -5.13 7.98
N GLU A 23 9.05 -4.79 9.26
CA GLU A 23 7.95 -4.98 10.20
C GLU A 23 6.88 -3.89 10.01
N PRO A 24 5.60 -4.25 9.77
CA PRO A 24 4.53 -3.29 9.62
C PRO A 24 4.25 -2.58 10.95
N TYR A 25 4.18 -1.24 10.92
CA TYR A 25 3.92 -0.39 12.08
C TYR A 25 4.91 -0.58 13.24
N ALA A 26 6.19 -0.83 12.94
CA ALA A 26 7.25 -1.09 13.94
C ALA A 26 7.37 -0.03 15.05
N GLU A 27 7.00 1.22 14.77
CA GLU A 27 7.07 2.33 15.73
C GLU A 27 5.86 2.39 16.69
N ILE A 28 4.87 1.53 16.51
CA ILE A 28 3.59 1.58 17.21
C ILE A 28 3.46 0.39 18.14
N SER A 29 3.22 0.65 19.42
CA SER A 29 2.95 -0.40 20.39
C SER A 29 1.68 -1.18 20.04
N GLY A 30 1.72 -2.51 20.23
CA GLY A 30 0.60 -3.41 19.92
C GLY A 30 -0.72 -3.03 20.58
N ASP A 31 -0.69 -2.43 21.78
CA ASP A 31 -1.91 -1.99 22.47
C ASP A 31 -2.57 -0.77 21.83
N SER A 32 -1.81 0.04 21.08
CA SER A 32 -2.29 1.26 20.43
C SER A 32 -2.61 1.06 18.94
N ILE A 33 -2.20 -0.08 18.36
CA ILE A 33 -2.26 -0.33 16.90
C ILE A 33 -3.69 -0.25 16.34
N LEU A 34 -4.67 -0.78 17.08
CA LEU A 34 -6.05 -0.77 16.64
C LEU A 34 -6.61 0.66 16.61
N GLY A 35 -6.33 1.45 17.65
CA GLY A 35 -6.80 2.83 17.75
C GLY A 35 -6.24 3.73 16.65
N VAL A 36 -4.96 3.58 16.29
CA VAL A 36 -4.37 4.36 15.20
C VAL A 36 -4.89 3.95 13.83
N ILE A 37 -5.13 2.65 13.60
CA ILE A 37 -5.70 2.14 12.34
C ILE A 37 -7.14 2.62 12.19
N GLU A 38 -7.94 2.60 13.26
CA GLU A 38 -9.30 3.14 13.29
C GLU A 38 -9.30 4.66 13.09
N GLY A 39 -8.29 5.36 13.62
CA GLY A 39 -8.03 6.78 13.37
C GLY A 39 -7.61 7.12 11.93
N GLY A 40 -7.42 6.12 11.07
CA GLY A 40 -7.13 6.28 9.65
C GLY A 40 -5.66 6.16 9.27
N LEU A 41 -4.77 5.87 10.22
CA LEU A 41 -3.35 5.62 9.91
C LEU A 41 -3.21 4.41 8.98
N ARG A 42 -2.39 4.55 7.95
CA ARG A 42 -2.00 3.47 7.03
C ARG A 42 -0.49 3.48 6.86
N LEU A 43 0.08 2.34 6.48
CA LEU A 43 1.51 2.24 6.17
C LEU A 43 1.84 3.08 4.95
N ASP A 44 3.01 3.73 4.96
CA ASP A 44 3.51 4.48 3.82
C ASP A 44 3.92 3.58 2.66
N CYS A 45 4.02 4.17 1.47
CA CYS A 45 4.49 3.46 0.28
C CYS A 45 5.96 3.07 0.45
N PRO A 46 6.33 1.78 0.33
CA PRO A 46 7.74 1.38 0.34
C PRO A 46 8.52 2.03 -0.81
N GLU A 47 9.81 2.30 -0.61
CA GLU A 47 10.68 3.00 -1.59
C GLU A 47 10.69 2.34 -2.97
N ASN A 48 10.66 1.01 -3.02
CA ASN A 48 10.71 0.24 -4.27
C ASN A 48 9.34 -0.19 -4.79
N CYS A 49 8.25 0.39 -4.26
CA CYS A 49 6.90 0.05 -4.64
C CYS A 49 6.36 1.00 -5.71
N SER A 50 5.85 0.45 -6.82
CA SER A 50 5.16 1.28 -7.81
C SER A 50 3.88 1.89 -7.23
N PRO A 51 3.53 3.15 -7.55
CA PRO A 51 2.30 3.79 -7.05
C PRO A 51 1.04 2.96 -7.29
N ASN A 52 0.96 2.29 -8.45
CA ASN A 52 -0.15 1.44 -8.83
C ASN A 52 -0.35 0.25 -7.88
N VAL A 53 0.75 -0.36 -7.41
CA VAL A 53 0.67 -1.46 -6.43
C VAL A 53 0.29 -0.91 -5.07
N TYR A 54 0.84 0.23 -4.66
CA TYR A 54 0.45 0.87 -3.41
C TYR A 54 -1.04 1.27 -3.37
N HIS A 55 -1.61 1.69 -4.51
CA HIS A 55 -3.06 1.90 -4.62
C HIS A 55 -3.85 0.63 -4.31
N ILE A 56 -3.42 -0.54 -4.81
CA ILE A 56 -4.05 -1.83 -4.50
C ILE A 56 -3.95 -2.12 -2.99
N MET A 57 -2.81 -1.84 -2.35
CA MET A 57 -2.65 -1.99 -0.90
C MET A 57 -3.65 -1.11 -0.13
N LYS A 58 -3.78 0.17 -0.51
CA LYS A 58 -4.74 1.11 0.11
C LYS A 58 -6.19 0.66 -0.05
N ASP A 59 -6.55 0.12 -1.22
CA ASP A 59 -7.90 -0.45 -1.45
C ASP A 59 -8.15 -1.65 -0.53
N CYS A 60 -7.14 -2.48 -0.29
CA CYS A 60 -7.22 -3.58 0.68
C CYS A 60 -7.42 -3.08 2.12
N TRP A 61 -6.86 -1.92 2.45
CA TRP A 61 -6.97 -1.28 3.77
C TRP A 61 -8.13 -0.30 3.92
N ASN A 62 -9.17 -0.42 3.09
CA ASN A 62 -10.37 0.38 3.25
C ASN A 62 -11.00 0.10 4.63
N ALA A 63 -11.37 1.18 5.34
CA ALA A 63 -12.02 1.10 6.65
C ALA A 63 -13.33 0.29 6.58
N LEU A 64 -14.11 0.47 5.52
CA LEU A 64 -15.35 -0.26 5.29
C LEU A 64 -15.06 -1.60 4.59
N PRO A 65 -15.36 -2.76 5.22
CA PRO A 65 -15.07 -4.07 4.64
C PRO A 65 -15.73 -4.30 3.27
N LYS A 66 -16.91 -3.72 3.05
CA LYS A 66 -17.64 -3.82 1.79
C LYS A 66 -16.88 -3.21 0.60
N ASP A 67 -16.13 -2.14 0.85
CA ASP A 67 -15.42 -1.37 -0.19
C ASP A 67 -14.05 -1.97 -0.53
N ARG A 68 -13.58 -2.93 0.27
CA ARG A 68 -12.36 -3.70 -0.03
C ARG A 68 -12.56 -4.55 -1.30
N PRO A 69 -11.59 -4.62 -2.23
CA PRO A 69 -11.70 -5.39 -3.45
C PRO A 69 -11.78 -6.89 -3.16
N THR A 70 -12.28 -7.70 -4.08
CA THR A 70 -12.22 -9.17 -3.98
C THR A 70 -10.84 -9.67 -4.43
N PHE A 71 -10.45 -10.89 -4.04
CA PHE A 71 -9.24 -11.51 -4.59
C PHE A 71 -9.26 -11.65 -6.11
N VAL A 72 -10.45 -11.89 -6.70
CA VAL A 72 -10.64 -11.90 -8.16
C VAL A 72 -10.22 -10.54 -8.72
N ARG A 73 -10.73 -9.44 -8.14
CA ARG A 73 -10.39 -8.09 -8.56
C ARG A 73 -8.91 -7.75 -8.37
N ILE A 74 -8.34 -8.11 -7.23
CA ILE A 74 -6.91 -7.91 -6.93
C ILE A 74 -6.05 -8.62 -7.98
N LYS A 75 -6.35 -9.88 -8.30
CA LYS A 75 -5.65 -10.65 -9.32
C LYS A 75 -5.71 -9.98 -10.68
N GLU A 76 -6.88 -9.51 -11.11
CA GLU A 76 -7.03 -8.77 -12.37
C GLU A 76 -6.17 -7.51 -12.41
N LEU A 77 -6.18 -6.71 -11.34
CA LEU A 77 -5.39 -5.48 -11.24
C LEU A 77 -3.90 -5.78 -11.36
N LEU A 78 -3.40 -6.77 -10.61
CA LEU A 78 -1.99 -7.17 -10.65
C LEU A 78 -1.58 -7.73 -12.02
N LEU A 79 -2.42 -8.54 -12.66
CA LEU A 79 -2.16 -9.05 -14.01
C LEU A 79 -2.13 -7.92 -15.06
N ASN A 80 -3.05 -6.97 -14.95
CA ASN A 80 -3.07 -5.82 -15.85
C ASN A 80 -1.81 -4.96 -15.69
N LEU A 81 -1.36 -4.73 -14.45
CA LEU A 81 -0.10 -4.02 -14.19
C LEU A 81 1.10 -4.77 -14.75
N LYS A 82 1.17 -6.08 -14.53
CA LYS A 82 2.22 -6.94 -15.10
C LYS A 82 2.25 -6.84 -16.63
N THR A 83 1.10 -6.91 -17.29
CA THR A 83 1.02 -6.79 -18.75
C THR A 83 1.47 -5.41 -19.24
N LYS A 84 1.07 -4.32 -18.58
CA LYS A 84 1.50 -2.96 -18.92
C LYS A 84 3.01 -2.78 -18.83
N ILE A 85 3.62 -3.32 -17.77
CA ILE A 85 5.08 -3.29 -17.58
C ILE A 85 5.78 -4.08 -18.68
N MET A 86 5.28 -5.28 -19.03
CA MET A 86 5.85 -6.12 -20.08
C MET A 86 5.73 -5.52 -21.49
N GLN A 87 4.72 -4.68 -21.72
CA GLN A 87 4.47 -4.02 -23.01
C GLN A 87 5.28 -2.71 -23.18
N GLY A 88 6.14 -2.35 -22.23
CA GLY A 88 6.98 -1.16 -22.36
C GLY A 88 6.22 0.16 -22.28
N GLN A 89 4.97 0.16 -21.78
CA GLN A 89 4.26 1.38 -21.39
C GLN A 89 4.81 1.89 -20.05
N HIS A 90 6.08 2.30 -20.04
CA HIS A 90 6.74 2.96 -18.92
C HIS A 90 6.27 4.43 -18.75
N ASN A 91 5.54 4.97 -19.73
CA ASN A 91 5.17 6.39 -19.80
C ASN A 91 3.99 6.81 -18.90
N ASP A 92 3.33 5.87 -18.20
CA ASP A 92 2.29 6.19 -17.20
C ASP A 92 2.76 5.96 -15.75
N ILE A 93 4.05 5.71 -15.56
CA ILE A 93 4.67 5.65 -14.24
C ILE A 93 5.25 7.04 -14.01
N PRO A 94 4.66 7.90 -13.16
CA PRO A 94 5.33 9.13 -12.80
C PRO A 94 6.64 8.72 -12.15
N GLU A 95 7.75 9.06 -12.79
CA GLU A 95 9.05 9.10 -12.14
C GLU A 95 8.88 9.94 -10.88
N PHE A 96 9.28 9.38 -9.74
CA PHE A 96 9.15 10.04 -8.44
C PHE A 96 9.90 11.37 -8.52
N GLN A 97 9.18 12.49 -8.58
CA GLN A 97 9.76 13.78 -8.22
C GLN A 97 9.81 13.82 -6.70
N PRO A 98 11.00 13.80 -6.06
CA PRO A 98 11.08 14.00 -4.63
C PRO A 98 10.44 15.36 -4.31
N VAL A 99 9.45 15.35 -3.42
CA VAL A 99 8.97 16.60 -2.81
C VAL A 99 10.12 17.09 -1.94
N VAL A 100 10.93 17.98 -2.49
CA VAL A 100 11.86 18.79 -1.72
C VAL A 100 10.98 19.64 -0.80
N ASN A 101 10.91 19.25 0.47
CA ASN A 101 10.33 20.11 1.50
C ASN A 101 11.34 21.24 1.73
N ASP A 102 11.17 22.35 1.02
CA ASP A 102 11.85 23.63 1.26
C ASP A 102 11.36 24.25 2.58
N ASN A 103 11.60 23.58 3.71
CA ASN A 103 11.41 24.14 5.04
C ASN A 103 12.58 23.77 5.98
N GLU A 104 13.81 23.74 5.45
CA GLU A 104 14.93 24.23 6.26
C GLU A 104 14.70 25.72 6.51
N VAL A 105 14.12 26.05 7.66
CA VAL A 105 14.28 27.37 8.26
C VAL A 105 15.12 27.19 9.52
N THR A 106 16.39 27.57 9.35
CA THR A 106 17.35 28.00 10.36
C THR A 106 16.71 28.56 11.63
N ILE A 107 17.03 27.95 12.79
CA ILE A 107 17.72 28.59 13.93
C ILE A 107 18.61 27.53 14.59
#